data_AF-A0A0C2G4C6-F1
#
_entry.id   AF-A0A0C2G4C6-F1
#
_cell.length_a   1.000
_cell.length_b   1.000
_cell.length_c   1.000
_cell.angle_alpha   90.00
_cell.angle_beta   90.00
_cell.angle_gamma   90.00
#
_symmetry.space_group_name_H-M   'P 1'
#
loop_
_entity.id
_entity.type
_entity.pdbx_description
1 polymer ?
#
loop_
_entity_poly.entity_id
_entity_poly.type
_entity_poly.pdbx_seq_one_letter_code
_entity_poly.pdbx_strand_id
1 'polypeptide(L)'
;MDTTKWKLDKTTVRLTYARTMISGVFFSGAVELDSPKEHKILIIGLGGGIINNYLSSMPNQKLDVTVVDIDPVMKEVATKWYDFKPSPLHRIVIEDGLVFVNQASDKGAVTHAFTYVCI
;
A
#
# COMPACT_ATOMS: atom_id res chain seq x y z
N MET A 1 26.61 -0.74 12.25
CA MET A 1 26.09 0.28 11.30
C MET A 1 24.60 0.38 11.50
N ASP A 2 24.07 1.58 11.70
CA ASP A 2 22.63 1.80 11.90
C ASP A 2 21.95 2.04 10.54
N THR A 3 21.19 1.05 10.08
CA THR A 3 20.52 1.06 8.77
C THR A 3 19.21 1.86 8.78
N THR A 4 18.71 2.27 9.95
CA THR A 4 17.46 3.05 10.07
C THR A 4 17.59 4.47 9.50
N LYS A 5 18.83 4.98 9.39
CA LYS A 5 19.12 6.35 8.95
C LYS A 5 19.30 6.48 7.43
N TRP A 6 19.16 5.38 6.69
CA TRP A 6 19.39 5.38 5.26
C TRP A 6 18.24 6.07 4.53
N LYS A 7 18.57 6.97 3.61
CA LYS A 7 17.56 7.61 2.76
C LYS A 7 17.05 6.59 1.75
N LEU A 8 15.73 6.42 1.72
CA LEU A 8 15.07 5.55 0.76
C LEU A 8 14.57 6.34 -0.43
N ASP A 9 14.89 5.85 -1.62
CA ASP A 9 14.25 6.28 -2.84
C ASP A 9 12.94 5.48 -3.02
N LYS A 10 11.81 6.17 -2.88
CA LYS A 10 10.46 5.58 -3.04
C LYS A 10 9.98 5.58 -4.49
N THR A 11 10.71 6.24 -5.40
CA THR A 11 10.34 6.36 -6.82
C THR A 11 10.77 5.15 -7.65
N THR A 12 11.58 4.26 -7.08
CA THR A 12 12.07 3.08 -7.78
C THR A 12 11.67 1.80 -7.06
N VAL A 13 11.07 0.87 -7.81
CA VAL A 13 10.77 -0.49 -7.34
C VAL A 13 11.68 -1.44 -8.09
N ARG A 14 12.49 -2.23 -7.40
CA ARG A 14 13.44 -3.19 -8.01
C ARG A 14 12.90 -4.61 -8.10
N LEU A 15 11.97 -4.97 -7.22
CA LEU A 15 11.43 -6.32 -7.13
C LEU A 15 10.41 -6.56 -8.25
N THR A 16 10.63 -7.61 -9.05
CA THR A 16 9.78 -7.92 -10.22
C THR A 16 8.33 -8.15 -9.83
N TYR A 17 8.08 -8.91 -8.77
CA TYR A 17 6.70 -9.18 -8.31
C TYR A 17 5.96 -7.89 -7.92
N ALA A 18 6.65 -6.96 -7.24
CA ALA A 18 6.09 -5.67 -6.86
C ALA A 18 5.75 -4.81 -8.09
N ARG A 19 6.62 -4.81 -9.12
CA ARG A 19 6.33 -4.15 -10.40
C ARG A 19 5.09 -4.73 -11.05
N THR A 20 5.00 -6.06 -11.15
CA THR A 20 3.85 -6.73 -11.78
C THR A 20 2.54 -6.41 -11.05
N MET A 21 2.54 -6.42 -9.71
CA MET A 21 1.34 -6.06 -8.94
C MET A 21 0.95 -4.59 -9.11
N ILE A 22 1.92 -3.66 -9.08
CA ILE A 22 1.65 -2.24 -9.33
C ILE A 22 1.05 -2.06 -10.74
N SER A 23 1.63 -2.69 -11.75
CA SER A 23 1.07 -2.64 -13.12
C SER A 23 -0.34 -3.23 -13.20
N GLY A 24 -0.62 -4.32 -12.47
CA GLY A 24 -1.94 -4.95 -12.42
C GLY A 24 -3.05 -4.03 -11.89
N VAL A 25 -2.72 -3.17 -10.91
CA VAL A 25 -3.66 -2.17 -10.36
C VAL A 25 -4.21 -1.27 -11.46
N PHE A 26 -3.33 -0.74 -12.31
CA PHE A 26 -3.73 0.17 -13.39
C PHE A 26 -4.33 -0.56 -14.60
N PHE A 27 -3.82 -1.76 -14.91
CA PHE A 27 -4.32 -2.53 -16.06
C PHE A 27 -5.78 -3.00 -15.88
N SER A 28 -6.24 -3.16 -14.64
CA SER A 28 -7.62 -3.51 -14.34
C SER A 28 -8.66 -2.49 -14.84
N GLY A 29 -8.23 -1.26 -15.17
CA GLY A 29 -9.13 -0.15 -15.52
C GLY A 29 -9.84 0.48 -14.31
N ALA A 30 -9.67 -0.07 -13.11
CA ALA A 30 -10.31 0.46 -11.90
C ALA A 30 -9.56 1.68 -11.32
N VAL A 31 -8.28 1.84 -11.67
CA VAL A 31 -7.44 3.00 -11.32
C VAL A 31 -6.93 3.64 -12.61
N GLU A 32 -7.30 4.89 -12.84
CA GLU A 32 -6.84 5.66 -13.99
C GLU A 32 -5.43 6.21 -13.71
N LEU A 33 -4.52 6.14 -14.68
CA LEU A 33 -3.21 6.79 -14.58
C LEU A 33 -3.34 8.30 -14.84
N ASP A 34 -2.55 9.11 -14.11
CA ASP A 34 -2.47 10.57 -14.29
C ASP A 34 -3.83 11.25 -14.14
N SER A 35 -4.64 10.75 -13.19
CA SER A 35 -6.00 11.23 -12.93
C SER A 35 -6.05 12.00 -11.61
N PRO A 36 -6.71 13.17 -11.57
CA PRO A 36 -6.95 13.90 -10.32
C PRO A 36 -7.99 13.21 -9.42
N LYS A 37 -8.66 12.16 -9.92
CA LYS A 37 -9.65 11.40 -9.16
C LYS A 37 -8.97 10.62 -8.05
N GLU A 38 -9.66 10.55 -6.92
CA GLU A 38 -9.21 9.73 -5.79
C GLU A 38 -9.57 8.26 -6.03
N HIS A 39 -8.55 7.40 -6.00
CA HIS A 39 -8.73 5.96 -6.12
C HIS A 39 -8.36 5.25 -4.83
N LYS A 40 -9.27 4.41 -4.33
CA LYS A 40 -9.08 3.63 -3.10
C LYS A 40 -8.40 2.30 -3.39
N ILE A 41 -7.25 2.07 -2.79
CA ILE A 41 -6.45 0.85 -2.94
C ILE A 41 -6.38 0.13 -1.59
N LEU A 42 -6.76 -1.14 -1.58
CA LEU A 42 -6.59 -2.03 -0.44
C LEU A 42 -5.44 -3.00 -0.71
N ILE A 43 -4.50 -3.06 0.21
CA ILE A 43 -3.37 -3.99 0.19
C ILE A 43 -3.45 -4.86 1.42
N ILE A 44 -3.52 -6.18 1.26
CA ILE A 44 -3.40 -7.13 2.38
C ILE A 44 -1.99 -7.69 2.40
N GLY A 45 -1.34 -7.58 3.56
CA GLY A 45 0.08 -7.83 3.76
C GLY A 45 0.91 -6.58 3.44
N LEU A 46 1.68 -6.10 4.42
CA LEU A 46 2.51 -4.92 4.28
C LEU A 46 3.78 -5.21 3.49
N GLY A 47 4.29 -6.43 3.55
CA GLY A 47 5.58 -6.71 2.96
C GLY A 47 6.68 -5.92 3.69
N GLY A 48 7.61 -5.36 2.92
CA GLY A 48 8.52 -4.31 3.40
C GLY A 48 8.01 -2.89 3.13
N GLY A 49 6.71 -2.67 2.94
CA GLY A 49 6.18 -1.33 2.67
C GLY A 49 6.50 -0.76 1.27
N ILE A 50 7.08 -1.55 0.36
CA ILE A 50 7.61 -1.05 -0.94
C ILE A 50 6.48 -0.59 -1.86
N ILE A 51 5.42 -1.39 -2.00
CA ILE A 51 4.33 -1.13 -2.94
C ILE A 51 3.51 0.06 -2.50
N ASN A 52 3.08 0.09 -1.23
CA ASN A 52 2.30 1.19 -0.68
C ASN A 52 3.11 2.49 -0.63
N ASN A 53 4.42 2.44 -0.35
CA ASN A 53 5.25 3.64 -0.43
C ASN A 53 5.37 4.18 -1.85
N TYR A 54 5.61 3.30 -2.84
CA TYR A 54 5.67 3.71 -4.25
C TYR A 54 4.37 4.38 -4.68
N LEU A 55 3.23 3.71 -4.47
CA LEU A 55 1.90 4.22 -4.81
C LEU A 55 1.61 5.56 -4.12
N SER A 56 1.94 5.70 -2.83
CA SER A 56 1.74 6.96 -2.09
C SER A 56 2.61 8.12 -2.58
N SER A 57 3.71 7.83 -3.29
CA SER A 57 4.68 8.82 -3.77
C SER A 57 4.50 9.18 -5.24
N MET A 58 3.52 8.56 -5.92
CA MET A 58 3.35 8.73 -7.36
C MET A 58 2.86 10.16 -7.67
N PRO A 59 3.55 10.91 -8.55
CA PRO A 59 3.13 12.25 -8.91
C PRO A 59 1.82 12.23 -9.69
N ASN A 60 1.04 13.32 -9.57
CA ASN A 60 -0.25 13.51 -10.25
C ASN A 60 -1.30 12.42 -10.01
N GLN A 61 -1.14 11.63 -8.95
CA GLN A 61 -2.05 10.55 -8.60
C GLN A 61 -2.58 10.73 -7.19
N LYS A 62 -3.89 10.67 -7.02
CA LYS A 62 -4.52 10.69 -5.70
C LYS A 62 -4.95 9.28 -5.29
N LEU A 63 -4.07 8.56 -4.61
CA LEU A 63 -4.33 7.18 -4.15
C LEU A 63 -4.58 7.16 -2.64
N ASP A 64 -5.77 6.72 -2.23
CA ASP A 64 -6.06 6.37 -0.83
C ASP A 64 -5.65 4.92 -0.57
N VAL A 65 -4.45 4.73 -0.06
CA VAL A 65 -3.82 3.43 0.15
C VAL A 65 -4.03 2.98 1.59
N THR A 66 -4.85 1.95 1.77
CA THR A 66 -5.01 1.24 3.04
C THR A 66 -4.27 -0.08 2.99
N VAL A 67 -3.33 -0.28 3.90
CA VAL A 67 -2.62 -1.54 4.07
C VAL A 67 -3.10 -2.24 5.33
N VAL A 68 -3.44 -3.51 5.23
CA VAL A 68 -3.87 -4.35 6.36
C VAL A 68 -2.81 -5.41 6.59
N ASP A 69 -2.24 -5.45 7.79
CA ASP A 69 -1.29 -6.48 8.19
C ASP A 69 -1.67 -7.03 9.56
N ILE A 70 -1.52 -8.34 9.76
CA ILE A 70 -1.89 -8.99 11.01
C ILE A 70 -0.85 -8.72 12.11
N ASP A 71 0.41 -8.48 11.73
CA ASP A 71 1.51 -8.34 12.67
C ASP A 71 1.87 -6.87 12.94
N PRO A 72 1.69 -6.37 14.18
CA PRO A 72 2.09 -5.00 14.54
C PRO A 72 3.58 -4.72 14.36
N VAL A 73 4.45 -5.75 14.41
CA VAL A 73 5.89 -5.62 14.17
C VAL A 73 6.14 -5.09 12.76
N MET A 74 5.33 -5.48 11.77
CA MET A 74 5.51 -5.02 10.39
C MET A 74 5.30 -3.52 10.26
N LYS A 75 4.35 -2.94 11.03
CA LYS A 75 4.17 -1.48 11.08
C LYS A 75 5.37 -0.76 11.70
N GLU A 76 5.98 -1.34 12.74
CA GLU A 76 7.22 -0.81 13.30
C GLU A 76 8.34 -0.86 12.25
N VAL A 77 8.49 -2.00 11.57
CA VAL A 77 9.50 -2.20 10.52
C VAL A 77 9.31 -1.18 9.40
N ALA A 78 8.10 -0.99 8.90
CA ALA A 78 7.81 -0.05 7.83
C ALA A 78 8.11 1.39 8.23
N THR A 79 7.78 1.76 9.48
CA THR A 79 8.01 3.13 9.98
C THR A 79 9.50 3.42 10.16
N LYS A 80 10.26 2.49 10.73
CA LYS A 80 11.68 2.70 11.09
C LYS A 80 12.65 2.42 9.94
N TRP A 81 12.38 1.43 9.09
CA TRP A 81 13.32 1.00 8.03
C TRP A 81 12.83 1.25 6.62
N TYR A 82 11.55 1.57 6.42
CA TYR A 82 10.99 1.83 5.09
C TYR A 82 10.39 3.23 4.94
N ASP A 83 10.68 4.14 5.87
CA ASP A 83 10.20 5.54 5.88
C ASP A 83 8.69 5.65 5.65
N PHE A 84 7.91 4.70 6.16
CA PHE A 84 6.45 4.82 6.13
C PHE A 84 6.02 6.06 6.94
N LYS A 85 5.22 6.93 6.32
CA LYS A 85 4.70 8.15 6.93
C LYS A 85 3.18 8.14 6.82
N PRO A 86 2.46 8.02 7.94
CA PRO A 86 1.00 8.01 7.89
C PRO A 86 0.47 9.34 7.35
N SER A 87 -0.55 9.27 6.51
CA SER A 87 -1.29 10.42 6.00
C SER A 87 -2.78 10.06 5.87
N PRO A 88 -3.68 11.03 5.64
CA PRO A 88 -5.09 10.73 5.39
C PRO A 88 -5.32 9.74 4.23
N LEU A 89 -4.42 9.73 3.25
CA LEU A 89 -4.46 8.87 2.07
C LEU A 89 -3.49 7.67 2.15
N HIS A 90 -2.79 7.47 3.27
CA HIS A 90 -1.82 6.38 3.42
C HIS A 90 -1.77 5.89 4.85
N ARG A 91 -2.34 4.71 5.10
CA ARG A 91 -2.52 4.16 6.45
C ARG A 91 -2.27 2.66 6.51
N ILE A 92 -1.80 2.22 7.68
CA ILE A 92 -1.63 0.81 8.04
C ILE A 92 -2.62 0.47 9.16
N VAL A 93 -3.44 -0.54 8.92
CA VAL A 93 -4.40 -1.13 9.86
C VAL A 93 -3.82 -2.45 10.35
N ILE A 94 -3.81 -2.66 11.66
CA ILE A 94 -3.38 -3.92 12.27
C ILE A 94 -4.62 -4.78 12.52
N GLU A 95 -4.88 -5.72 11.62
CA GLU A 95 -6.05 -6.60 11.67
C GLU A 95 -5.82 -7.83 10.78
N ASP A 96 -6.58 -8.90 11.02
CA ASP A 96 -6.68 -10.01 10.07
C ASP A 96 -7.32 -9.51 8.76
N GLY A 97 -6.67 -9.77 7.63
CA GLY A 97 -7.12 -9.29 6.32
C GLY A 97 -8.50 -9.83 5.92
N LEU A 98 -8.84 -11.07 6.27
CA LEU A 98 -10.15 -11.64 6.00
C LEU A 98 -11.22 -10.99 6.87
N VAL A 99 -10.93 -10.78 8.15
CA VAL A 99 -11.83 -10.08 9.07
C VAL A 99 -12.10 -8.66 8.58
N PHE A 100 -11.05 -7.93 8.19
CA PHE A 100 -11.17 -6.57 7.64
C PHE A 100 -12.04 -6.54 6.39
N VAL A 101 -11.83 -7.45 5.44
CA VAL A 101 -12.61 -7.51 4.20
C VAL A 101 -14.09 -7.81 4.48
N ASN A 102 -14.39 -8.74 5.38
CA ASN A 102 -15.76 -9.05 5.76
C ASN A 102 -16.45 -7.83 6.39
N GLN A 103 -15.80 -7.15 7.33
CA GLN A 103 -16.35 -5.93 7.92
C GLN A 103 -16.51 -4.79 6.91
N ALA A 104 -15.58 -4.66 5.96
CA ALA A 104 -15.64 -3.66 4.90
C ALA A 104 -16.83 -3.95 3.96
N SER A 105 -17.05 -5.22 3.61
CA SER A 105 -18.19 -5.68 2.83
C SER A 105 -19.52 -5.36 3.55
N ASP A 106 -19.63 -5.68 4.84
CA ASP A 106 -20.83 -5.41 5.63
C ASP A 106 -21.15 -3.91 5.74
N LYS A 107 -20.12 -3.07 5.72
CA LYS A 107 -20.24 -1.59 5.74
C LYS A 107 -20.45 -0.99 4.35
N GLY A 108 -20.49 -1.79 3.28
CA GLY A 108 -20.62 -1.30 1.90
C GLY A 108 -19.41 -0.49 1.43
N ALA A 109 -18.22 -0.74 1.96
CA ALA A 109 -17.02 -0.02 1.58
C ALA A 109 -16.57 -0.42 0.17
N VAL A 110 -16.37 0.57 -0.70
CA VAL A 110 -15.91 0.36 -2.08
C VAL A 110 -14.40 0.58 -2.18
N THR A 111 -13.70 -0.46 -2.64
CA THR A 111 -12.28 -0.43 -3.02
C THR A 111 -12.17 -0.55 -4.54
N HIS A 112 -11.31 0.25 -5.16
CA HIS A 112 -11.14 0.24 -6.63
C HIS A 112 -10.16 -0.86 -7.05
N ALA A 113 -9.07 -1.05 -6.29
CA ALA A 113 -8.11 -2.12 -6.55
C ALA A 113 -7.71 -2.84 -5.26
N PHE A 114 -7.45 -4.13 -5.40
CA PHE A 114 -7.03 -5.02 -4.34
C PHE A 114 -5.74 -5.74 -4.72
N THR A 115 -4.74 -5.73 -3.84
CA THR A 115 -3.52 -6.55 -4.01
C THR A 115 -3.19 -7.31 -2.73
N TYR A 116 -2.65 -8.52 -2.90
CA TYR A 116 -2.20 -9.37 -1.79
C TYR A 116 -0.68 -9.53 -1.87
N VAL A 117 0.01 -9.22 -0.76
CA VAL A 117 1.45 -9.33 -0.64
C VAL A 117 1.76 -10.39 0.41
N CYS A 118 2.21 -11.55 -0.04
CA CYS A 118 2.80 -12.54 0.86
C CYS A 118 4.31 -12.29 0.92
N ILE A 119 4.87 -12.25 2.14
CA ILE A 119 6.31 -12.43 2.37
C ILE A 119 6.56 -13.90 2.68
#